data_AF-A0A810P017-F1
#
_entry.id   AF-A0A810P017-F1
#
_cell.length_a   1.000
_cell.length_b   1.000
_cell.length_c   1.000
_cell.angle_alpha   90.00
_cell.angle_beta   90.00
_cell.angle_gamma   90.00
#
_symmetry.space_group_name_H-M   'P 1'
#
loop_
_entity.id
_entity.type
_entity.pdbx_description
1 polymer ?
#
loop_
_entity_poly.entity_id
_entity_poly.type
_entity_poly.pdbx_seq_one_letter_code
_entity_poly.pdbx_strand_id
1 'polypeptide(L)'
;MRLNRGIVAGAVLLAALAACTQAPPAPPKPLRPSWEPVSLPPAPGAPGRALLRDAVTCGGRWFVVGGVLDAAGATRPAAWTSGDGRQWATVTLAPLRPGGYGELSVLYAAGCADGRLAAIGAKSGGAHGNPRVSSWYTAPNGALTEMTAAYVLYGGNDAVNVARIAGGPRGWGIAGNRKAGAAFWSSPDATDFALHEGVPELAADERGRTAAADVLAGDGGWLLVGSLTRPGRVDRDALGWTSPDGLTWSRVPGPATDGYEEFQRVTRVDGVPYAAGLRGDVFGAWRLVDGGWQDAGGFGATGGPVARVAGLAPADAGVLALVADELRFGLWLGSASGRWTGVELPGELPARGDAAAAVAAAGRRVVLLADDGVNSRVWIMDLAPDVTASSR
;
A
#
# COMPACT_ATOMS: atom_id res chain seq x y z
N MET A 1 41.09 -46.36 37.46
CA MET A 1 39.80 -45.65 37.63
C MET A 1 38.78 -46.21 36.65
N ARG A 2 37.84 -47.04 37.11
CA ARG A 2 36.74 -47.56 36.30
C ARG A 2 35.59 -46.54 36.35
N LEU A 3 35.47 -45.70 35.32
CA LEU A 3 34.33 -44.79 35.20
C LEU A 3 33.05 -45.61 34.98
N ASN A 4 32.07 -45.38 35.87
CA ASN A 4 30.76 -46.02 35.90
C ASN A 4 30.00 -45.76 34.58
N ARG A 5 29.94 -46.78 33.71
CA ARG A 5 29.10 -46.80 32.49
C ARG A 5 27.61 -46.53 32.78
N GLY A 6 27.16 -46.72 34.02
CA GLY A 6 25.78 -46.43 34.45
C GLY A 6 25.42 -44.94 34.52
N ILE A 7 26.38 -44.04 34.76
CA ILE A 7 26.09 -42.60 34.89
C ILE A 7 25.90 -41.93 33.52
N VAL A 8 26.65 -42.37 32.50
CA VAL A 8 26.53 -41.84 31.12
C VAL A 8 25.21 -42.25 30.48
N ALA A 9 24.73 -43.47 30.74
CA ALA A 9 23.43 -43.93 30.24
C ALA A 9 22.24 -43.16 30.86
N GLY A 10 22.32 -42.79 32.14
CA GLY A 10 21.29 -42.01 32.83
C GLY A 10 21.19 -40.56 32.32
N ALA A 11 22.31 -39.91 32.03
CA ALA A 11 22.34 -38.53 31.53
C ALA A 11 21.79 -38.41 30.09
N VAL A 12 22.02 -39.40 29.23
CA VAL A 12 21.46 -39.43 27.87
C VAL A 12 19.95 -39.68 27.90
N LEU A 13 19.45 -40.49 28.83
CA LEU A 13 18.01 -40.73 28.98
C LEU A 13 17.26 -39.51 29.54
N LEU A 14 17.88 -38.77 30.47
CA LEU A 14 17.33 -37.50 31.01
C LEU A 14 17.33 -36.37 29.97
N ALA A 15 18.34 -36.29 29.10
CA ALA A 15 18.36 -35.34 27.98
C ALA A 15 17.31 -35.68 26.89
N ALA A 16 17.04 -36.97 26.66
CA ALA A 16 15.99 -37.41 25.73
C ALA A 16 14.56 -37.18 26.25
N LEU A 17 14.36 -37.14 27.58
CA LEU A 17 13.04 -36.86 28.19
C LEU A 17 12.77 -35.35 28.39
N ALA A 18 13.79 -34.50 28.40
CA ALA A 18 13.63 -33.05 28.43
C ALA A 18 13.37 -32.44 27.03
N ALA A 19 13.60 -33.19 25.96
CA ALA A 19 13.25 -32.85 24.59
C ALA A 19 11.78 -33.20 24.26
N CYS A 20 10.85 -32.98 25.20
CA CYS A 20 9.43 -32.88 24.89
C CYS A 20 9.25 -31.70 23.93
N THR A 21 9.37 -31.99 22.64
CA THR A 21 9.05 -31.09 21.54
C THR A 21 7.62 -30.63 21.73
N GLN A 22 7.44 -29.44 22.30
CA GLN A 22 6.16 -28.76 22.26
C GLN A 22 5.80 -28.66 20.77
N ALA A 23 4.71 -29.32 20.40
CA ALA A 23 4.18 -29.19 19.06
C ALA A 23 4.02 -27.69 18.76
N PRO A 24 4.42 -27.23 17.56
CA PRO A 24 4.23 -25.83 17.19
C PRO A 24 2.77 -25.43 17.47
N PRO A 25 2.52 -24.27 18.09
CA PRO A 25 1.17 -23.83 18.34
C PRO A 25 0.40 -23.82 17.02
N ALA A 26 -0.82 -24.37 17.05
CA ALA A 26 -1.67 -24.41 15.86
C ALA A 26 -1.85 -22.98 15.30
N PRO A 27 -1.88 -22.82 13.97
CA PRO A 27 -2.08 -21.50 13.38
C PRO A 27 -3.40 -20.90 13.86
N PRO A 28 -3.46 -19.56 14.09
CA PRO A 28 -4.71 -18.90 14.45
C PRO A 28 -5.81 -19.24 13.45
N LYS A 29 -7.00 -19.52 13.96
CA LYS A 29 -8.19 -19.64 13.10
C LYS A 29 -8.42 -18.28 12.42
N PRO A 30 -8.70 -18.25 11.11
CA PRO A 30 -9.05 -17.01 10.43
C PRO A 30 -10.28 -16.34 11.04
N LEU A 31 -10.29 -15.01 11.01
CA LEU A 31 -11.46 -14.20 11.36
C LEU A 31 -12.51 -14.34 10.26
N ARG A 32 -13.77 -14.45 10.66
CA ARG A 32 -14.92 -14.58 9.76
C ARG A 32 -15.90 -13.42 9.97
N PRO A 33 -15.56 -12.21 9.53
CA PRO A 33 -16.44 -11.07 9.66
C PRO A 33 -17.67 -11.20 8.74
N SER A 34 -18.75 -10.52 9.09
CA SER A 34 -19.92 -10.40 8.22
C SER A 34 -19.70 -9.25 7.23
N TRP A 35 -19.27 -9.58 6.02
CA TRP A 35 -19.17 -8.61 4.93
C TRP A 35 -20.54 -8.28 4.38
N GLU A 36 -20.78 -6.98 4.18
CA GLU A 36 -22.00 -6.47 3.57
C GLU A 36 -21.65 -5.82 2.21
N PRO A 37 -22.27 -6.24 1.11
CA PRO A 37 -22.06 -5.61 -0.19
C PRO A 37 -22.66 -4.19 -0.19
N VAL A 38 -21.93 -3.26 -0.80
CA VAL A 38 -22.38 -1.87 -0.98
C VAL A 38 -22.37 -1.51 -2.46
N SER A 39 -23.41 -0.78 -2.87
CA SER A 39 -23.54 -0.30 -4.24
C SER A 39 -22.99 1.12 -4.36
N LEU A 40 -22.18 1.36 -5.39
CA LEU A 40 -21.80 2.71 -5.80
C LEU A 40 -22.81 3.23 -6.83
N PRO A 41 -23.28 4.48 -6.72
CA PRO A 41 -24.12 5.06 -7.77
C PRO A 41 -23.32 5.15 -9.09
N PRO A 42 -24.00 5.05 -10.25
CA PRO A 42 -23.35 5.24 -11.54
C PRO A 42 -22.63 6.59 -11.61
N ALA A 43 -21.36 6.58 -12.03
CA ALA A 43 -20.64 7.83 -12.27
C ALA A 43 -21.23 8.57 -13.49
N PRO A 44 -21.23 9.92 -13.49
CA PRO A 44 -21.74 10.69 -14.63
C PRO A 44 -21.09 10.31 -15.97
N GLY A 45 -21.80 10.57 -17.07
CA GLY A 45 -21.37 10.26 -18.44
C GLY A 45 -21.91 8.93 -18.98
N ALA A 46 -21.29 8.42 -20.05
CA ALA A 46 -21.72 7.20 -20.72
C ALA A 46 -21.67 5.97 -19.79
N PRO A 47 -22.64 5.05 -19.82
CA PRO A 47 -22.60 3.83 -19.01
C PRO A 47 -21.31 3.02 -19.22
N GLY A 48 -20.84 2.36 -18.17
CA GLY A 48 -19.65 1.51 -18.24
C GLY A 48 -19.35 0.84 -16.92
N ARG A 49 -18.34 -0.06 -16.92
CA ARG A 49 -17.89 -0.76 -15.73
C ARG A 49 -17.03 0.16 -14.87
N ALA A 50 -17.30 0.26 -13.57
CA ALA A 50 -16.41 0.93 -12.64
C ALA A 50 -15.04 0.20 -12.59
N LEU A 51 -13.95 0.96 -12.54
CA LEU A 51 -12.58 0.48 -12.35
C LEU A 51 -12.10 0.98 -10.99
N LEU A 52 -12.27 0.18 -9.93
CA LEU A 52 -11.95 0.62 -8.56
C LEU A 52 -10.47 0.36 -8.27
N ARG A 53 -9.73 1.38 -7.80
CA ARG A 53 -8.28 1.28 -7.64
C ARG A 53 -7.78 1.58 -6.23
N ASP A 54 -8.38 2.54 -5.56
CA ASP A 54 -7.92 2.92 -4.22
C ASP A 54 -9.05 3.48 -3.35
N ALA A 55 -8.85 3.41 -2.03
CA ALA A 55 -9.75 3.98 -1.04
C ALA A 55 -8.97 4.66 0.09
N VAL A 56 -9.50 5.76 0.58
CA VAL A 56 -8.89 6.53 1.67
C VAL A 56 -9.98 7.17 2.54
N THR A 57 -9.65 7.42 3.80
CA THR A 57 -10.47 8.21 4.71
C THR A 57 -9.90 9.61 4.79
N CYS A 58 -10.75 10.63 4.63
CA CYS A 58 -10.31 12.02 4.62
C CYS A 58 -11.39 12.94 5.17
N GLY A 59 -11.03 13.76 6.18
CA GLY A 59 -11.95 14.73 6.78
C GLY A 59 -13.23 14.09 7.34
N GLY A 60 -13.12 12.89 7.93
CA GLY A 60 -14.28 12.15 8.45
C GLY A 60 -15.17 11.52 7.35
N ARG A 61 -14.70 11.48 6.10
CA ARG A 61 -15.40 10.87 4.97
C ARG A 61 -14.57 9.75 4.36
N TRP A 62 -15.26 8.84 3.67
CA TRP A 62 -14.66 7.84 2.82
C TRP A 62 -14.58 8.36 1.40
N PHE A 63 -13.53 7.98 0.70
CA PHE A 63 -13.36 8.20 -0.73
C PHE A 63 -12.93 6.89 -1.39
N VAL A 64 -13.53 6.61 -2.55
CA VAL A 64 -13.10 5.57 -3.48
C VAL A 64 -12.76 6.27 -4.79
N VAL A 65 -11.59 5.97 -5.34
CA VAL A 65 -11.14 6.54 -6.62
C VAL A 65 -10.85 5.45 -7.65
N GLY A 66 -11.00 5.82 -8.91
CA GLY A 66 -10.91 4.89 -10.00
C GLY A 66 -11.21 5.51 -11.36
N GLY A 67 -11.95 4.75 -12.16
CA GLY A 67 -12.49 5.21 -13.43
C GLY A 67 -13.74 4.46 -13.85
N VAL A 68 -14.19 4.72 -15.08
CA VAL A 68 -15.19 3.92 -15.77
C VAL A 68 -14.62 3.49 -17.11
N LEU A 69 -14.77 2.19 -17.44
CA LEU A 69 -14.49 1.61 -18.75
C LEU A 69 -15.81 1.46 -19.51
N ASP A 70 -15.97 2.18 -20.61
CA ASP A 70 -17.15 2.05 -21.46
C ASP A 70 -17.09 0.84 -22.40
N ALA A 71 -18.17 0.61 -23.15
CA ALA A 71 -18.28 -0.51 -24.08
C ALA A 71 -17.30 -0.43 -25.26
N ALA A 72 -16.76 0.76 -25.58
CA ALA A 72 -15.75 0.96 -26.60
C ALA A 72 -14.32 0.77 -26.06
N GLY A 73 -14.18 0.49 -24.76
CA GLY A 73 -12.89 0.35 -24.09
C GLY A 73 -12.23 1.69 -23.73
N ALA A 74 -12.95 2.81 -23.87
CA ALA A 74 -12.46 4.10 -23.41
C ALA A 74 -12.64 4.23 -21.90
N THR A 75 -11.65 4.84 -21.26
CA THR A 75 -11.63 5.08 -19.82
C THR A 75 -11.95 6.54 -19.52
N ARG A 76 -12.51 6.82 -18.34
CA ARG A 76 -12.63 8.17 -17.77
C ARG A 76 -12.52 8.15 -16.25
N PRO A 77 -12.11 9.25 -15.58
CA PRO A 77 -11.93 9.26 -14.14
C PRO A 77 -13.28 9.20 -13.42
N ALA A 78 -13.29 8.55 -12.26
CA ALA A 78 -14.45 8.49 -11.38
C ALA A 78 -14.01 8.46 -9.93
N ALA A 79 -14.82 9.06 -9.08
CA ALA A 79 -14.64 9.04 -7.64
C ALA A 79 -15.99 9.06 -6.94
N TRP A 80 -16.04 8.44 -5.77
CA TRP A 80 -17.22 8.36 -4.92
C TRP A 80 -16.85 8.74 -3.49
N THR A 81 -17.80 9.32 -2.76
CA THR A 81 -17.63 9.69 -1.35
C THR A 81 -18.79 9.20 -0.50
N SER A 82 -18.49 8.89 0.76
CA SER A 82 -19.50 8.49 1.75
C SER A 82 -19.17 9.09 3.11
N GLY A 83 -20.20 9.43 3.90
CA GLY A 83 -20.02 9.80 5.31
C GLY A 83 -19.90 8.60 6.24
N ASP A 84 -20.44 7.44 5.84
CA ASP A 84 -20.59 6.26 6.69
C ASP A 84 -20.03 4.97 6.09
N GLY A 85 -19.56 5.02 4.83
CA GLY A 85 -19.11 3.86 4.05
C GLY A 85 -20.24 3.03 3.44
N ARG A 86 -21.51 3.40 3.69
CA ARG A 86 -22.71 2.67 3.26
C ARG A 86 -23.43 3.40 2.14
N GLN A 87 -23.70 4.69 2.34
CA GLN A 87 -24.38 5.52 1.36
C GLN A 87 -23.36 6.34 0.60
N TRP A 88 -23.25 6.08 -0.70
CA TRP A 88 -22.24 6.71 -1.56
C TRP A 88 -22.88 7.72 -2.51
N ALA A 89 -22.15 8.80 -2.74
CA ALA A 89 -22.45 9.81 -3.74
C ALA A 89 -21.28 9.90 -4.73
N THR A 90 -21.56 10.33 -5.97
CA THR A 90 -20.51 10.62 -6.94
C THR A 90 -19.83 11.93 -6.60
N VAL A 91 -18.52 12.00 -6.82
CA VAL A 91 -17.75 13.24 -6.77
C VAL A 91 -17.77 13.87 -8.15
N THR A 92 -17.87 15.20 -8.23
CA THR A 92 -17.74 15.93 -9.50
C THR A 92 -16.27 15.92 -9.95
N LEU A 93 -16.00 15.49 -11.18
CA LEU A 93 -14.68 15.52 -11.79
C LEU A 93 -14.57 16.72 -12.74
N ALA A 94 -13.45 17.44 -12.68
CA ALA A 94 -13.17 18.59 -13.55
C ALA A 94 -11.81 18.42 -14.24
N PRO A 95 -11.74 17.67 -15.37
CA PRO A 95 -10.53 17.62 -16.20
C PRO A 95 -10.22 19.00 -16.80
N LEU A 96 -8.94 19.29 -17.05
CA LEU A 96 -8.51 20.62 -17.54
C LEU A 96 -8.97 20.90 -18.96
N ARG A 97 -8.98 19.87 -19.81
CA ARG A 97 -9.26 20.00 -21.24
C ARG A 97 -10.15 18.86 -21.72
N PRO A 98 -11.28 19.16 -22.37
CA PRO A 98 -12.04 18.16 -23.11
C PRO A 98 -11.16 17.46 -24.16
N GLY A 99 -11.26 16.14 -24.25
CA GLY A 99 -10.44 15.28 -25.10
C GLY A 99 -8.99 15.08 -24.60
N GLY A 100 -8.62 15.66 -23.45
CA GLY A 100 -7.29 15.51 -22.87
C GLY A 100 -7.07 14.18 -22.13
N TYR A 101 -5.82 13.87 -21.79
CA TYR A 101 -5.47 12.65 -21.05
C TYR A 101 -6.12 12.58 -19.65
N GLY A 102 -6.38 13.72 -19.01
CA GLY A 102 -7.12 13.77 -17.76
C GLY A 102 -8.54 13.21 -17.87
N GLU A 103 -9.27 13.56 -18.93
CA GLU A 103 -10.61 13.02 -19.20
C GLU A 103 -10.59 11.51 -19.45
N LEU A 104 -9.43 10.96 -19.86
CA LEU A 104 -9.26 9.54 -20.12
C LEU A 104 -8.63 8.77 -18.95
N SER A 105 -8.28 9.44 -17.86
CA SER A 105 -7.48 8.85 -16.79
C SER A 105 -8.25 7.86 -15.91
N VAL A 106 -7.55 6.87 -15.38
CA VAL A 106 -8.00 6.07 -14.23
C VAL A 106 -7.22 6.53 -13.01
N LEU A 107 -7.92 7.02 -11.98
CA LEU A 107 -7.31 7.42 -10.72
C LEU A 107 -6.87 6.17 -9.95
N TYR A 108 -5.59 6.06 -9.58
CA TYR A 108 -5.02 4.82 -9.02
C TYR A 108 -4.39 4.96 -7.63
N ALA A 109 -4.18 6.19 -7.16
CA ALA A 109 -3.71 6.44 -5.80
C ALA A 109 -4.36 7.71 -5.26
N ALA A 110 -4.79 7.68 -4.01
CA ALA A 110 -5.35 8.83 -3.31
C ALA A 110 -4.69 9.03 -1.94
N GLY A 111 -4.59 10.29 -1.53
CA GLY A 111 -4.07 10.71 -0.23
C GLY A 111 -4.96 11.78 0.39
N CYS A 112 -4.78 12.00 1.69
CA CYS A 112 -5.50 13.02 2.44
C CYS A 112 -4.54 13.95 3.19
N ALA A 113 -4.82 15.25 3.17
CA ALA A 113 -4.29 16.24 4.12
C ALA A 113 -5.39 17.24 4.45
N ASP A 114 -5.55 17.59 5.73
CA ASP A 114 -6.47 18.65 6.19
C ASP A 114 -7.89 18.53 5.64
N GLY A 115 -8.40 17.29 5.57
CA GLY A 115 -9.74 16.98 5.06
C GLY A 115 -9.91 17.17 3.55
N ARG A 116 -8.82 17.40 2.81
CA ARG A 116 -8.80 17.51 1.36
C ARG A 116 -8.17 16.28 0.74
N LEU A 117 -8.75 15.83 -0.38
CA LEU A 117 -8.26 14.71 -1.16
C LEU A 117 -7.32 15.22 -2.26
N ALA A 118 -6.24 14.50 -2.48
CA ALA A 118 -5.50 14.55 -3.74
C ALA A 118 -5.38 13.14 -4.30
N ALA A 119 -5.32 13.02 -5.62
CA ALA A 119 -5.18 11.75 -6.31
C ALA A 119 -4.21 11.83 -7.48
N ILE A 120 -3.63 10.70 -7.82
CA ILE A 120 -2.88 10.51 -9.06
C ILE A 120 -3.68 9.59 -9.96
N GLY A 121 -3.80 9.97 -11.23
CA GLY A 121 -4.40 9.16 -12.28
C GLY A 121 -3.49 9.06 -13.48
N ALA A 122 -3.77 8.08 -14.33
CA ALA A 122 -3.10 7.98 -15.61
C ALA A 122 -4.00 7.40 -16.69
N LYS A 123 -3.73 7.80 -17.94
CA LYS A 123 -4.17 7.06 -19.12
C LYS A 123 -3.02 6.20 -19.64
N SER A 124 -3.18 4.88 -19.55
CA SER A 124 -2.31 3.94 -20.25
C SER A 124 -2.54 4.02 -21.75
N GLY A 125 -1.46 4.04 -22.53
CA GLY A 125 -1.50 4.19 -23.98
C GLY A 125 -1.36 5.65 -24.42
N GLY A 126 -0.20 5.93 -25.01
CA GLY A 126 0.19 7.19 -25.66
C GLY A 126 1.39 6.91 -26.57
N ALA A 127 2.06 7.94 -27.09
CA ALA A 127 3.31 7.74 -27.85
C ALA A 127 4.30 6.90 -27.00
N HIS A 128 4.77 5.78 -27.57
CA HIS A 128 5.68 4.81 -26.94
C HIS A 128 5.12 4.02 -25.73
N GLY A 129 3.80 4.00 -25.52
CA GLY A 129 3.17 3.16 -24.48
C GLY A 129 3.30 3.69 -23.05
N ASN A 130 4.05 4.77 -22.81
CA ASN A 130 4.22 5.35 -21.49
C ASN A 130 2.91 5.97 -20.95
N PRO A 131 2.57 5.75 -19.67
CA PRO A 131 1.37 6.31 -19.07
C PRO A 131 1.44 7.85 -19.04
N ARG A 132 0.30 8.49 -19.30
CA ARG A 132 0.15 9.94 -19.16
C ARG A 132 -0.46 10.21 -17.80
N VAL A 133 0.39 10.58 -16.86
CA VAL A 133 0.05 10.82 -15.46
C VAL A 133 -0.46 12.24 -15.26
N SER A 134 -1.53 12.38 -14.48
CA SER A 134 -2.09 13.65 -14.02
C SER A 134 -2.29 13.61 -12.50
N SER A 135 -2.14 14.76 -11.84
CA SER A 135 -2.52 14.97 -10.45
C SER A 135 -3.89 15.65 -10.36
N TRP A 136 -4.61 15.36 -9.28
CA TRP A 136 -5.96 15.82 -9.04
C TRP A 136 -6.09 16.30 -7.60
N TYR A 137 -6.88 17.35 -7.38
CA TYR A 137 -7.06 17.93 -6.05
C TYR A 137 -8.49 18.40 -5.81
N THR A 138 -8.99 18.24 -4.58
CA THR A 138 -10.31 18.76 -4.20
C THR A 138 -10.31 20.28 -4.13
N ALA A 139 -10.96 20.89 -5.11
CA ALA A 139 -11.17 22.34 -5.15
C ALA A 139 -12.17 22.79 -4.05
N PRO A 140 -12.21 24.09 -3.71
CA PRO A 140 -13.10 24.61 -2.67
C PRO A 140 -14.60 24.32 -2.89
N ASN A 141 -15.02 24.11 -4.13
CA ASN A 141 -16.40 23.72 -4.49
C ASN A 141 -16.68 22.22 -4.29
N GLY A 142 -15.72 21.44 -3.80
CA GLY A 142 -15.84 19.99 -3.57
C GLY A 142 -15.57 19.14 -4.81
N ALA A 143 -15.34 19.73 -5.99
CA ALA A 143 -14.97 18.97 -7.18
C ALA A 143 -13.52 18.51 -7.12
N LEU A 144 -13.24 17.31 -7.63
CA LEU A 144 -11.89 16.81 -7.83
C LEU A 144 -11.40 17.27 -9.21
N THR A 145 -10.48 18.23 -9.22
CA THR A 145 -10.04 18.96 -10.41
C THR A 145 -8.65 18.49 -10.83
N GLU A 146 -8.44 18.30 -12.13
CA GLU A 146 -7.11 17.99 -12.68
C GLU A 146 -6.20 19.23 -12.57
N MET A 147 -4.97 19.03 -12.11
CA MET A 147 -3.99 20.09 -11.96
C MET A 147 -3.06 20.17 -13.16
N THR A 148 -2.61 21.38 -13.50
CA THR A 148 -1.74 21.57 -14.66
C THR A 148 -0.35 21.06 -14.33
N ALA A 149 0.16 20.15 -15.17
CA ALA A 149 1.50 19.60 -15.03
C ALA A 149 2.26 19.72 -16.35
N ALA A 150 3.52 20.16 -16.27
CA ALA A 150 4.44 20.04 -17.40
C ALA A 150 4.71 18.56 -17.70
N TYR A 151 4.92 18.21 -18.97
CA TYR A 151 5.15 16.81 -19.37
C TYR A 151 6.31 16.15 -18.61
N VAL A 152 7.40 16.89 -18.38
CA VAL A 152 8.60 16.39 -17.71
C VAL A 152 8.41 16.12 -16.21
N LEU A 153 7.31 16.62 -15.62
CA LEU A 153 7.04 16.44 -14.20
C LEU A 153 6.88 14.96 -13.85
N TYR A 154 6.01 14.25 -14.57
CA TYR A 154 5.78 12.81 -14.37
C TYR A 154 6.34 11.95 -15.52
N GLY A 155 6.56 12.56 -16.69
CA GLY A 155 7.06 11.93 -17.90
C GLY A 155 8.47 12.37 -18.26
N GLY A 156 8.78 12.40 -19.55
CA GLY A 156 10.10 12.69 -20.07
C GLY A 156 10.97 11.44 -20.23
N ASN A 157 12.20 11.65 -20.70
CA ASN A 157 13.10 10.56 -21.05
C ASN A 157 13.47 9.69 -19.85
N ASP A 158 13.44 10.24 -18.64
CA ASP A 158 13.90 9.58 -17.43
C ASP A 158 12.78 9.02 -16.55
N ALA A 159 11.54 9.08 -17.04
CA ALA A 159 10.39 8.55 -16.33
C ALA A 159 10.44 7.02 -16.21
N VAL A 160 10.18 6.51 -15.00
CA VAL A 160 9.97 5.08 -14.75
C VAL A 160 8.54 4.86 -14.26
N ASN A 161 8.18 5.39 -13.09
CA ASN A 161 6.80 5.39 -12.63
C ASN A 161 6.52 6.49 -11.58
N VAL A 162 5.24 6.73 -11.37
CA VAL A 162 4.69 7.47 -10.24
C VAL A 162 3.84 6.47 -9.45
N ALA A 163 4.04 6.37 -8.13
CA ALA A 163 3.53 5.24 -7.35
C ALA A 163 2.37 5.61 -6.44
N ARG A 164 2.62 6.38 -5.37
CA ARG A 164 1.65 6.65 -4.30
C ARG A 164 1.76 8.09 -3.84
N ILE A 165 0.66 8.65 -3.39
CA ILE A 165 0.56 10.02 -2.86
C ILE A 165 0.10 9.98 -1.40
N ALA A 166 0.71 10.82 -0.57
CA ALA A 166 0.29 11.05 0.81
C ALA A 166 0.28 12.54 1.11
N GLY A 167 -0.61 12.93 2.01
CA GLY A 167 -0.70 14.29 2.54
C GLY A 167 -0.38 14.31 4.03
N GLY A 168 0.10 15.45 4.53
CA GLY A 168 0.38 15.68 5.95
C GLY A 168 0.75 17.13 6.25
N PRO A 169 1.31 17.40 7.45
CA PRO A 169 1.54 18.77 7.93
C PRO A 169 2.45 19.64 7.05
N ARG A 170 3.24 19.03 6.16
CA ARG A 170 4.16 19.71 5.23
C ARG A 170 3.64 19.76 3.79
N GLY A 171 2.35 19.49 3.59
CA GLY A 171 1.70 19.42 2.28
C GLY A 171 1.62 17.98 1.78
N TRP A 172 2.04 17.77 0.55
CA TRP A 172 1.81 16.57 -0.25
C TRP A 172 3.12 16.01 -0.79
N GLY A 173 3.22 14.69 -0.76
CA GLY A 173 4.37 13.93 -1.21
C GLY A 173 3.93 12.79 -2.12
N ILE A 174 4.70 12.54 -3.18
CA ILE A 174 4.51 11.42 -4.08
C ILE A 174 5.78 10.58 -4.11
N ALA A 175 5.64 9.28 -3.90
CA ALA A 175 6.70 8.29 -4.15
C ALA A 175 6.70 7.86 -5.61
N GLY A 176 7.87 7.55 -6.16
CA GLY A 176 7.99 6.95 -7.48
C GLY A 176 9.45 6.80 -7.88
N ASN A 177 9.69 6.58 -9.17
CA ASN A 177 11.02 6.24 -9.66
C ASN A 177 11.35 6.98 -10.96
N ARG A 178 12.63 7.26 -11.11
CA ARG A 178 13.27 7.82 -12.30
C ARG A 178 14.43 6.92 -12.68
N LYS A 179 15.05 7.15 -13.85
CA LYS A 179 16.23 6.36 -14.25
C LYS A 179 17.36 6.40 -13.22
N ALA A 180 17.50 7.53 -12.52
CA ALA A 180 18.51 7.70 -11.49
C ALA A 180 18.23 6.89 -10.21
N GLY A 181 17.04 6.32 -10.02
CA GLY A 181 16.64 5.57 -8.82
C GLY A 181 15.29 6.05 -8.25
N ALA A 182 15.12 5.89 -6.94
CA ALA A 182 13.98 6.44 -6.23
C ALA A 182 13.89 7.97 -6.42
N ALA A 183 12.66 8.47 -6.51
CA ALA A 183 12.37 9.89 -6.68
C ALA A 183 11.19 10.30 -5.82
N PHE A 184 11.13 11.61 -5.55
CA PHE A 184 10.10 12.21 -4.73
C PHE A 184 9.52 13.43 -5.43
N TRP A 185 8.21 13.64 -5.33
CA TRP A 185 7.59 14.90 -5.69
C TRP A 185 6.97 15.52 -4.47
N SER A 186 7.21 16.81 -4.25
CA SER A 186 6.60 17.55 -3.14
C SER A 186 5.76 18.72 -3.61
N SER A 187 4.70 19.02 -2.88
CA SER A 187 3.85 20.18 -3.11
C SER A 187 3.28 20.67 -1.78
N PRO A 188 3.30 21.98 -1.48
CA PRO A 188 2.62 22.49 -0.29
C PRO A 188 1.10 22.28 -0.32
N ASP A 189 0.49 22.22 -1.51
CA ASP A 189 -0.98 22.30 -1.67
C ASP A 189 -1.59 21.29 -2.66
N ALA A 190 -0.77 20.41 -3.25
CA ALA A 190 -1.13 19.43 -4.28
C ALA A 190 -1.56 20.03 -5.63
N THR A 191 -1.39 21.33 -5.84
CA THR A 191 -1.73 22.00 -7.11
C THR A 191 -0.53 22.19 -8.02
N ASP A 192 0.68 22.30 -7.44
CA ASP A 192 1.94 22.35 -8.17
C ASP A 192 3.01 21.51 -7.47
N PHE A 193 3.57 20.53 -8.17
CA PHE A 193 4.56 19.60 -7.62
C PHE A 193 5.96 19.91 -8.15
N ALA A 194 6.95 19.92 -7.27
CA ALA A 194 8.36 19.92 -7.62
C ALA A 194 8.88 18.48 -7.65
N LEU A 195 9.60 18.11 -8.72
CA LEU A 195 10.28 16.82 -8.84
C LEU A 195 11.68 16.89 -8.21
N HIS A 196 11.99 15.91 -7.37
CA HIS A 196 13.30 15.68 -6.75
C HIS A 196 13.86 14.35 -7.25
N GLU A 197 14.71 14.41 -8.27
CA GLU A 197 15.38 13.24 -8.86
C GLU A 197 16.90 13.38 -8.82
N GLY A 198 17.61 12.24 -8.77
CA GLY A 198 19.08 12.24 -8.68
C GLY A 198 19.63 12.78 -7.35
N VAL A 199 18.77 12.95 -6.35
CA VAL A 199 19.13 13.46 -5.02
C VAL A 199 19.95 12.40 -4.28
N PRO A 200 21.01 12.80 -3.52
CA PRO A 200 21.75 11.88 -2.67
C PRO A 200 20.85 11.05 -1.75
N GLU A 201 21.29 9.84 -1.41
CA GLU A 201 20.54 8.79 -0.69
C GLU A 201 19.32 8.20 -1.41
N LEU A 202 18.55 9.00 -2.18
CA LEU A 202 17.47 8.48 -3.02
C LEU A 202 18.00 7.86 -4.31
N ALA A 203 18.98 8.48 -4.96
CA ALA A 203 19.56 7.97 -6.19
C ALA A 203 20.29 6.64 -6.00
N ALA A 204 20.41 5.89 -7.10
CA ALA A 204 21.29 4.75 -7.22
C ALA A 204 22.75 5.20 -7.08
N ASP A 205 23.55 4.38 -6.42
CA ASP A 205 24.96 4.63 -6.16
C ASP A 205 25.75 3.32 -6.06
N GLU A 206 26.98 3.38 -5.56
CA GLU A 206 27.85 2.20 -5.38
C GLU A 206 27.23 1.13 -4.48
N ARG A 207 26.27 1.50 -3.62
CA ARG A 207 25.56 0.56 -2.74
C ARG A 207 24.45 -0.18 -3.47
N GLY A 208 23.96 0.34 -4.59
CA GLY A 208 22.97 -0.33 -5.44
C GLY A 208 21.93 0.58 -6.08
N ARG A 209 20.98 -0.04 -6.79
CA ARG A 209 19.85 0.66 -7.41
C ARG A 209 18.68 0.74 -6.42
N THR A 210 18.14 1.92 -6.24
CA THR A 210 17.01 2.19 -5.34
C THR A 210 15.69 2.21 -6.10
N ALA A 211 14.61 1.83 -5.41
CA ALA A 211 13.27 2.05 -5.91
C ALA A 211 12.28 2.35 -4.76
N ALA A 212 11.50 3.43 -4.86
CA ALA A 212 10.44 3.78 -3.93
C ALA A 212 9.07 3.24 -4.38
N ALA A 213 8.28 2.77 -3.42
CA ALA A 213 6.98 2.14 -3.63
C ALA A 213 5.83 2.90 -2.98
N ASP A 214 6.04 3.47 -1.79
CA ASP A 214 5.00 4.19 -1.04
C ASP A 214 5.60 5.32 -0.18
N VAL A 215 4.73 6.23 0.28
CA VAL A 215 5.09 7.41 1.07
C VAL A 215 4.15 7.59 2.24
N LEU A 216 4.70 7.99 3.38
CA LEU A 216 3.98 8.46 4.55
C LEU A 216 4.45 9.88 4.90
N ALA A 217 3.50 10.77 5.18
CA ALA A 217 3.76 12.07 5.76
C ALA A 217 3.58 12.02 7.30
N GLY A 218 4.32 12.85 8.02
CA GLY A 218 4.13 13.05 9.45
C GLY A 218 4.84 14.28 9.98
N ASP A 219 4.77 14.48 11.29
CA ASP A 219 5.34 15.66 11.95
C ASP A 219 6.85 15.77 11.76
N GLY A 220 7.54 14.63 11.69
CA GLY A 220 8.97 14.54 11.42
C GLY A 220 9.37 14.70 9.94
N GLY A 221 8.40 14.94 9.04
CA GLY A 221 8.62 15.07 7.60
C GLY A 221 8.09 13.88 6.80
N TRP A 222 8.90 13.40 5.86
CA TRP A 222 8.56 12.37 4.90
C TRP A 222 9.25 11.05 5.22
N LEU A 223 8.52 9.96 5.04
CA LEU A 223 9.03 8.60 5.04
C LEU A 223 8.68 7.93 3.72
N LEU A 224 9.70 7.57 2.94
CA LEU A 224 9.54 6.70 1.78
C LEU A 224 9.87 5.26 2.18
N VAL A 225 9.21 4.32 1.52
CA VAL A 225 9.54 2.89 1.64
C VAL A 225 9.65 2.26 0.26
N GLY A 226 10.50 1.25 0.15
CA GLY A 226 10.81 0.59 -1.11
C GLY A 226 11.93 -0.43 -0.95
N SER A 227 12.90 -0.36 -1.85
CA SER A 227 13.94 -1.39 -1.98
C SER A 227 15.29 -0.85 -2.47
N LEU A 228 16.31 -1.68 -2.25
CA LEU A 228 17.65 -1.57 -2.81
C LEU A 228 18.03 -2.88 -3.51
N THR A 229 18.44 -2.82 -4.77
CA THR A 229 19.10 -3.94 -5.46
C THR A 229 20.62 -3.71 -5.42
N ARG A 230 21.31 -4.49 -4.59
CA ARG A 230 22.78 -4.44 -4.49
C ARG A 230 23.49 -4.81 -5.81
N PRO A 231 24.68 -4.26 -6.09
CA PRO A 231 25.49 -4.66 -7.23
C PRO A 231 25.73 -6.17 -7.25
N GLY A 232 25.59 -6.80 -8.42
CA GLY A 232 25.81 -8.24 -8.60
C GLY A 232 24.70 -9.14 -8.06
N ARG A 233 23.62 -8.59 -7.48
CA ARG A 233 22.43 -9.34 -7.06
C ARG A 233 21.22 -9.00 -7.93
N VAL A 234 20.31 -9.97 -8.03
CA VAL A 234 18.97 -9.77 -8.59
C VAL A 234 17.93 -9.54 -7.50
N ASP A 235 18.19 -10.05 -6.29
CA ASP A 235 17.32 -9.86 -5.14
C ASP A 235 17.37 -8.42 -4.63
N ARG A 236 16.32 -8.05 -3.92
CA ARG A 236 16.15 -6.76 -3.28
C ARG A 236 16.31 -6.88 -1.78
N ASP A 237 16.80 -5.82 -1.16
CA ASP A 237 16.73 -5.62 0.27
C ASP A 237 15.70 -4.52 0.58
N ALA A 238 14.95 -4.66 1.66
CA ALA A 238 13.99 -3.65 2.07
C ALA A 238 14.69 -2.36 2.52
N LEU A 239 14.20 -1.21 2.05
CA LEU A 239 14.81 0.09 2.33
C LEU A 239 13.75 1.15 2.55
N GLY A 240 13.92 1.92 3.64
CA GLY A 240 13.19 3.17 3.85
C GLY A 240 14.10 4.38 3.69
N TRP A 241 13.49 5.56 3.56
CA TRP A 241 14.20 6.83 3.59
C TRP A 241 13.42 7.84 4.41
N THR A 242 14.09 8.57 5.29
CA THR A 242 13.49 9.67 6.04
C THR A 242 14.01 11.00 5.51
N SER A 243 13.14 12.01 5.52
CA SER A 243 13.54 13.38 5.19
C SER A 243 12.71 14.39 5.95
N PRO A 244 13.32 15.33 6.68
CA PRO A 244 12.58 16.38 7.37
C PRO A 244 11.93 17.38 6.40
N ASP A 245 12.49 17.57 5.21
CA ASP A 245 12.13 18.66 4.28
C ASP A 245 11.71 18.18 2.87
N GLY A 246 11.95 16.90 2.55
CA GLY A 246 11.74 16.32 1.22
C GLY A 246 12.92 16.51 0.27
N LEU A 247 14.00 17.16 0.73
CA LEU A 247 15.19 17.51 -0.05
C LEU A 247 16.42 16.76 0.43
N THR A 248 16.60 16.67 1.75
CA THR A 248 17.72 15.97 2.38
C THR A 248 17.22 14.64 2.90
N TRP A 249 17.77 13.55 2.38
CA TRP A 249 17.30 12.20 2.67
C TRP A 249 18.35 11.40 3.44
N SER A 250 17.88 10.47 4.26
CA SER A 250 18.69 9.48 4.95
C SER A 250 18.12 8.09 4.73
N ARG A 251 18.96 7.15 4.28
CA ARG A 251 18.58 5.74 4.18
C ARG A 251 18.36 5.13 5.57
N VAL A 252 17.30 4.35 5.69
CA VAL A 252 16.98 3.55 6.88
C VAL A 252 16.80 2.10 6.40
N PRO A 253 17.86 1.27 6.45
CA PRO A 253 17.79 -0.10 5.95
C PRO A 253 16.81 -0.94 6.78
N GLY A 254 16.10 -1.84 6.12
CA GLY A 254 15.36 -2.90 6.79
C GLY A 254 16.31 -3.89 7.50
N PRO A 255 15.79 -4.76 8.38
CA PRO A 255 16.57 -5.86 8.93
C PRO A 255 17.16 -6.71 7.81
N ALA A 256 18.48 -6.90 7.80
CA ALA A 256 19.15 -7.61 6.72
C ALA A 256 18.89 -9.12 6.80
N THR A 257 18.48 -9.71 5.68
CA THR A 257 18.46 -11.15 5.48
C THR A 257 19.07 -11.50 4.12
N ASP A 258 19.23 -12.79 3.83
CA ASP A 258 19.67 -13.27 2.52
C ASP A 258 18.52 -13.36 1.51
N GLY A 259 17.27 -13.17 1.95
CA GLY A 259 16.08 -13.31 1.12
C GLY A 259 15.82 -12.14 0.18
N TYR A 260 14.84 -12.31 -0.71
CA TYR A 260 14.25 -11.21 -1.45
C TYR A 260 13.32 -10.42 -0.52
N GLU A 261 13.60 -9.14 -0.32
CA GLU A 261 12.83 -8.28 0.56
C GLU A 261 12.58 -6.91 -0.08
N GLU A 262 11.39 -6.38 0.14
CA GLU A 262 11.07 -5.00 -0.21
C GLU A 262 9.92 -4.50 0.64
N PHE A 263 9.93 -3.21 0.99
CA PHE A 263 8.74 -2.56 1.50
C PHE A 263 7.86 -2.11 0.32
N GLN A 264 6.56 -2.33 0.40
CA GLN A 264 5.62 -2.01 -0.68
C GLN A 264 4.51 -1.04 -0.26
N ARG A 265 4.15 -1.03 1.02
CA ARG A 265 3.16 -0.12 1.61
C ARG A 265 3.63 0.39 2.95
N VAL A 266 3.25 1.63 3.29
CA VAL A 266 3.50 2.22 4.61
C VAL A 266 2.26 2.93 5.14
N THR A 267 2.03 2.83 6.44
CA THR A 267 0.98 3.57 7.14
C THR A 267 1.41 3.91 8.56
N ARG A 268 0.54 4.56 9.34
CA ARG A 268 0.79 4.87 10.75
C ARG A 268 -0.21 4.13 11.64
N VAL A 269 0.31 3.41 12.63
CA VAL A 269 -0.48 2.68 13.64
C VAL A 269 -0.05 3.23 15.00
N ASP A 270 -0.98 3.82 15.76
CA ASP A 270 -0.71 4.42 17.07
C ASP A 270 0.51 5.35 17.10
N GLY A 271 0.65 6.19 16.08
CA GLY A 271 1.78 7.13 15.95
C GLY A 271 3.04 6.52 15.33
N VAL A 272 3.16 5.20 15.25
CA VAL A 272 4.36 4.50 14.76
C VAL A 272 4.21 4.15 13.27
N PRO A 273 5.19 4.49 12.42
CA PRO A 273 5.19 4.03 11.03
C PRO A 273 5.30 2.50 10.94
N TYR A 274 4.43 1.91 10.14
CA TYR A 274 4.35 0.49 9.86
C TYR A 274 4.49 0.26 8.36
N ALA A 275 5.43 -0.58 7.96
CA ALA A 275 5.62 -1.01 6.58
C ALA A 275 5.21 -2.47 6.41
N ALA A 276 4.73 -2.80 5.22
CA ALA A 276 4.48 -4.17 4.79
C ALA A 276 5.01 -4.39 3.38
N GLY A 277 5.40 -5.63 3.08
CA GLY A 277 5.98 -5.98 1.80
C GLY A 277 6.39 -7.45 1.69
N LEU A 278 7.37 -7.73 0.85
CA LEU A 278 7.84 -9.09 0.57
C LEU A 278 8.97 -9.48 1.54
N ARG A 279 8.97 -10.73 2.00
CA ARG A 279 10.00 -11.32 2.84
C ARG A 279 10.21 -12.79 2.47
N GLY A 280 11.07 -13.05 1.49
CA GLY A 280 11.28 -14.40 0.96
C GLY A 280 10.00 -15.00 0.38
N ASP A 281 9.56 -16.12 0.94
CA ASP A 281 8.36 -16.85 0.54
C ASP A 281 7.08 -16.41 1.28
N VAL A 282 7.18 -15.42 2.18
CA VAL A 282 6.06 -14.83 2.93
C VAL A 282 5.97 -13.32 2.74
N PHE A 283 4.87 -12.73 3.21
CA PHE A 283 4.82 -11.28 3.41
C PHE A 283 5.41 -10.93 4.77
N GLY A 284 6.10 -9.80 4.84
CA GLY A 284 6.69 -9.27 6.07
C GLY A 284 6.03 -7.97 6.50
N ALA A 285 6.10 -7.69 7.80
CA ALA A 285 5.78 -6.39 8.37
C ALA A 285 6.91 -5.88 9.25
N TRP A 286 7.03 -4.56 9.30
CA TRP A 286 8.07 -3.88 10.08
C TRP A 286 7.52 -2.59 10.68
N ARG A 287 8.06 -2.21 11.84
CA ARG A 287 7.75 -0.93 12.50
C ARG A 287 9.00 -0.07 12.63
N LEU A 288 8.87 1.24 12.42
CA LEU A 288 9.97 2.17 12.59
C LEU A 288 9.99 2.69 14.03
N VAL A 289 10.96 2.23 14.81
CA VAL A 289 11.10 2.56 16.25
C VAL A 289 12.53 3.03 16.49
N ASP A 290 12.68 4.17 17.18
CA ASP A 290 13.97 4.76 17.51
C ASP A 290 14.90 4.95 16.28
N GLY A 291 14.29 5.26 15.12
CA GLY A 291 15.01 5.48 13.87
C GLY A 291 15.42 4.20 13.12
N GLY A 292 15.07 3.01 13.61
CA GLY A 292 15.36 1.73 12.97
C GLY A 292 14.12 0.88 12.69
N TRP A 293 14.15 0.13 11.58
CA TRP A 293 13.10 -0.86 11.29
C TRP A 293 13.26 -2.09 12.17
N GLN A 294 12.19 -2.44 12.89
CA GLN A 294 12.10 -3.65 13.70
C GLN A 294 11.09 -4.61 13.07
N ASP A 295 11.34 -5.90 13.22
CA ASP A 295 10.42 -6.94 12.78
C ASP A 295 9.06 -6.82 13.50
N ALA A 296 7.98 -6.91 12.73
CA ALA A 296 6.60 -6.93 13.19
C ALA A 296 5.84 -8.19 12.72
N GLY A 297 6.58 -9.25 12.39
CA GLY A 297 6.05 -10.56 12.03
C GLY A 297 5.95 -10.80 10.53
N GLY A 298 5.69 -12.05 10.18
CA GLY A 298 5.41 -12.51 8.82
C GLY A 298 4.01 -13.10 8.71
N PHE A 299 3.44 -13.08 7.50
CA PHE A 299 2.10 -13.55 7.23
C PHE A 299 1.91 -13.99 5.79
N GLY A 300 0.90 -14.84 5.56
CA GLY A 300 0.60 -15.38 4.23
C GLY A 300 1.78 -16.11 3.58
N ALA A 301 1.62 -16.40 2.29
CA ALA A 301 2.67 -16.89 1.42
C ALA A 301 2.62 -16.08 0.13
N THR A 302 3.78 -15.74 -0.44
CA THR A 302 3.85 -14.94 -1.67
C THR A 302 3.38 -15.74 -2.88
N GLY A 303 3.62 -17.05 -2.89
CA GLY A 303 3.24 -17.94 -3.99
C GLY A 303 4.07 -17.76 -5.26
N GLY A 304 4.94 -16.75 -5.33
CA GLY A 304 5.89 -16.52 -6.41
C GLY A 304 6.24 -15.03 -6.65
N PRO A 305 6.99 -14.72 -7.72
CA PRO A 305 7.61 -13.40 -7.94
C PRO A 305 6.67 -12.21 -8.17
N VAL A 306 5.38 -12.42 -8.49
CA VAL A 306 4.44 -11.31 -8.76
C VAL A 306 3.61 -10.89 -7.53
N ALA A 307 3.93 -11.46 -6.37
CA ALA A 307 3.26 -11.16 -5.12
C ALA A 307 3.41 -9.68 -4.72
N ARG A 308 2.38 -9.14 -4.07
CA ARG A 308 2.38 -7.73 -3.64
C ARG A 308 1.45 -7.46 -2.47
N VAL A 309 1.77 -6.43 -1.69
CA VAL A 309 0.85 -5.78 -0.76
C VAL A 309 0.07 -4.73 -1.55
N ALA A 310 -1.21 -5.01 -1.78
CA ALA A 310 -2.12 -4.15 -2.52
C ALA A 310 -2.57 -2.95 -1.68
N GLY A 311 -2.78 -3.14 -0.37
CA GLY A 311 -3.18 -2.07 0.55
C GLY A 311 -2.77 -2.35 1.99
N LEU A 312 -2.59 -1.27 2.76
CA LEU A 312 -2.24 -1.31 4.18
C LEU A 312 -3.06 -0.22 4.90
N ALA A 313 -3.93 -0.62 5.83
CA ALA A 313 -4.87 0.29 6.47
C ALA A 313 -4.83 0.15 7.99
N PRO A 314 -4.66 1.25 8.74
CA PRO A 314 -4.74 1.22 10.20
C PRO A 314 -6.22 1.17 10.63
N ALA A 315 -6.50 0.36 11.66
CA ALA A 315 -7.81 0.21 12.26
C ALA A 315 -7.68 0.13 13.79
N ASP A 316 -8.77 0.29 14.54
CA ASP A 316 -8.71 0.26 16.02
C ASP A 316 -8.17 -1.07 16.57
N ALA A 317 -8.34 -2.16 15.83
CA ALA A 317 -7.87 -3.49 16.20
C ALA A 317 -6.41 -3.78 15.78
N GLY A 318 -5.75 -2.86 15.06
CA GLY A 318 -4.38 -3.02 14.57
C GLY A 318 -4.21 -2.57 13.13
N VAL A 319 -3.59 -3.40 12.29
CA VAL A 319 -3.32 -3.05 10.89
C VAL A 319 -3.79 -4.13 9.94
N LEU A 320 -4.52 -3.73 8.91
CA LEU A 320 -4.98 -4.62 7.85
C LEU A 320 -4.00 -4.58 6.69
N ALA A 321 -3.54 -5.76 6.25
CA ALA A 321 -2.75 -5.93 5.05
C ALA A 321 -3.55 -6.72 4.01
N LEU A 322 -3.88 -6.06 2.90
CA LEU A 322 -4.44 -6.71 1.72
C LEU A 322 -3.29 -7.08 0.79
N VAL A 323 -3.13 -8.37 0.53
CA VAL A 323 -2.05 -8.91 -0.29
C VAL A 323 -2.62 -9.65 -1.49
N ALA A 324 -1.86 -9.68 -2.57
CA ALA A 324 -2.05 -10.57 -3.69
C ALA A 324 -0.91 -11.58 -3.70
N ASP A 325 -1.26 -12.86 -3.63
CA ASP A 325 -0.39 -13.91 -4.18
C ASP A 325 -0.54 -13.91 -5.72
N GLU A 326 0.15 -14.80 -6.42
CA GLU A 326 0.10 -14.83 -7.90
C GLU A 326 -1.30 -15.09 -8.48
N LEU A 327 -2.22 -15.63 -7.67
CA LEU A 327 -3.51 -16.13 -8.13
C LEU A 327 -4.69 -15.38 -7.52
N ARG A 328 -4.59 -14.91 -6.27
CA ARG A 328 -5.70 -14.38 -5.48
C ARG A 328 -5.27 -13.32 -4.47
N PHE A 329 -6.25 -12.50 -4.06
CA PHE A 329 -6.11 -11.62 -2.93
C PHE A 329 -6.39 -12.36 -1.61
N GLY A 330 -5.73 -11.92 -0.55
CA GLY A 330 -5.96 -12.33 0.84
C GLY A 330 -5.86 -11.12 1.77
N LEU A 331 -6.61 -11.15 2.87
CA LEU A 331 -6.61 -10.10 3.87
C LEU A 331 -6.10 -10.63 5.21
N TRP A 332 -5.26 -9.85 5.89
CA TRP A 332 -4.69 -10.19 7.18
C TRP A 332 -4.83 -9.05 8.16
N LEU A 333 -5.07 -9.36 9.43
CA LEU A 333 -5.05 -8.43 10.54
C LEU A 333 -3.81 -8.69 11.41
N GLY A 334 -2.96 -7.68 11.53
CA GLY A 334 -1.78 -7.68 12.39
C GLY A 334 -2.06 -6.97 13.71
N SER A 335 -1.61 -7.55 14.81
CA SER A 335 -1.63 -6.95 16.15
C SER A 335 -0.33 -6.19 16.47
N ALA A 336 -0.36 -5.35 17.51
CA ALA A 336 0.84 -4.69 18.04
C ALA A 336 1.93 -5.66 18.53
N SER A 337 1.57 -6.90 18.88
CA SER A 337 2.50 -7.96 19.27
C SER A 337 3.18 -8.66 18.08
N GLY A 338 2.87 -8.26 16.84
CA GLY A 338 3.41 -8.87 15.63
C GLY A 338 2.73 -10.19 15.24
N ARG A 339 1.58 -10.51 15.84
CA ARG A 339 0.77 -11.67 15.45
C ARG A 339 -0.15 -11.30 14.31
N TRP A 340 -0.18 -12.14 13.29
CA TRP A 340 -1.04 -11.98 12.13
C TRP A 340 -2.11 -13.05 12.07
N THR A 341 -3.34 -12.66 11.75
CA THR A 341 -4.49 -13.55 11.59
C THR A 341 -5.16 -13.28 10.25
N GLY A 342 -5.39 -14.35 9.47
CA GLY A 342 -6.11 -14.23 8.21
C GLY A 342 -7.54 -13.76 8.44
N VAL A 343 -8.07 -12.96 7.52
CA VAL A 343 -9.45 -12.48 7.50
C VAL A 343 -10.12 -13.06 6.27
N GLU A 344 -11.20 -13.81 6.47
CA GLU A 344 -11.99 -14.38 5.39
C GLU A 344 -12.59 -13.25 4.55
N LEU A 345 -12.34 -13.29 3.25
CA LEU A 345 -12.87 -12.33 2.27
C LEU A 345 -14.34 -12.66 1.93
N PRO A 346 -15.13 -11.71 1.39
CA PRO A 346 -16.54 -11.95 1.02
C PRO A 346 -16.75 -12.97 -0.12
N GLY A 347 -15.67 -13.50 -0.68
CA GLY A 347 -15.63 -14.49 -1.74
C GLY A 347 -14.22 -14.63 -2.31
N GLU A 348 -14.06 -15.45 -3.34
CA GLU A 348 -12.80 -15.53 -4.07
C GLU A 348 -12.55 -14.23 -4.84
N LEU A 349 -11.36 -13.67 -4.68
CA LEU A 349 -10.91 -12.45 -5.38
C LEU A 349 -9.65 -12.79 -6.18
N PRO A 350 -9.74 -13.06 -7.49
CA PRO A 350 -8.58 -13.34 -8.33
C PRO A 350 -7.63 -12.14 -8.41
N ALA A 351 -6.32 -12.37 -8.44
CA ALA A 351 -5.29 -11.33 -8.54
C ALA A 351 -4.52 -11.37 -9.88
N ARG A 352 -5.24 -11.59 -10.99
CA ARG A 352 -4.64 -11.78 -12.33
C ARG A 352 -5.01 -10.65 -13.29
N GLY A 353 -4.15 -10.42 -14.29
CA GLY A 353 -4.40 -9.43 -15.34
C GLY A 353 -4.61 -8.02 -14.77
N ASP A 354 -5.73 -7.39 -15.14
CA ASP A 354 -6.08 -6.03 -14.72
C ASP A 354 -6.73 -5.95 -13.33
N ALA A 355 -6.77 -7.06 -12.58
CA ALA A 355 -7.41 -7.11 -11.29
C ALA A 355 -6.74 -6.20 -10.26
N ALA A 356 -7.55 -5.47 -9.50
CA ALA A 356 -7.12 -4.62 -8.41
C ALA A 356 -7.99 -4.80 -7.19
N ALA A 357 -7.42 -4.52 -6.03
CA ALA A 357 -8.15 -4.46 -4.78
C ALA A 357 -7.46 -3.45 -3.85
N ALA A 358 -8.23 -2.81 -2.98
CA ALA A 358 -7.72 -1.90 -1.96
C ALA A 358 -8.54 -2.04 -0.69
N VAL A 359 -7.93 -1.64 0.43
CA VAL A 359 -8.56 -1.63 1.74
C VAL A 359 -8.34 -0.29 2.40
N ALA A 360 -9.39 0.26 3.00
CA ALA A 360 -9.33 1.43 3.85
C ALA A 360 -10.07 1.15 5.16
N ALA A 361 -9.67 1.83 6.24
CA ALA A 361 -10.29 1.69 7.54
C ALA A 361 -10.41 3.05 8.25
N ALA A 362 -11.46 3.19 9.05
CA ALA A 362 -11.65 4.29 9.99
C ALA A 362 -12.33 3.73 11.24
N GLY A 363 -11.62 3.82 12.37
CA GLY A 363 -12.01 3.15 13.59
C GLY A 363 -12.10 1.64 13.38
N ARG A 364 -13.29 1.08 13.65
CA ARG A 364 -13.60 -0.34 13.44
C ARG A 364 -14.16 -0.66 12.06
N ARG A 365 -14.58 0.34 11.30
CA ARG A 365 -15.18 0.13 9.98
C ARG A 365 -14.09 -0.06 8.94
N VAL A 366 -14.32 -1.01 8.05
CA VAL A 366 -13.40 -1.35 6.97
C VAL A 366 -14.18 -1.34 5.66
N VAL A 367 -13.62 -0.70 4.64
CA VAL A 367 -14.08 -0.76 3.26
C VAL A 367 -13.07 -1.58 2.46
N LEU A 368 -13.56 -2.62 1.79
CA LEU A 368 -12.81 -3.42 0.82
C LEU A 368 -13.39 -3.17 -0.56
N LEU A 369 -12.53 -2.93 -1.54
CA LEU A 369 -12.91 -2.87 -2.94
C LEU A 369 -12.13 -3.90 -3.75
N ALA A 370 -12.75 -4.42 -4.80
CA ALA A 370 -12.12 -5.28 -5.78
C ALA A 370 -12.69 -5.01 -7.18
N ASP A 371 -11.82 -5.09 -8.18
CA ASP A 371 -12.12 -5.17 -9.61
C ASP A 371 -11.42 -6.44 -10.11
N ASP A 372 -12.18 -7.43 -10.58
CA ASP A 372 -11.64 -8.71 -11.08
C ASP A 372 -11.37 -8.69 -12.60
N GLY A 373 -11.50 -7.51 -13.24
CA GLY A 373 -11.40 -7.37 -14.69
C GLY A 373 -12.70 -7.66 -15.43
N VAL A 374 -13.78 -8.02 -14.72
CA VAL A 374 -15.14 -8.24 -15.25
C VAL A 374 -16.18 -7.47 -14.43
N ASN A 375 -16.06 -7.49 -13.11
CA ASN A 375 -16.94 -6.87 -12.13
C ASN A 375 -16.13 -6.08 -11.11
N SER A 376 -16.70 -4.94 -10.70
CA SER A 376 -16.21 -4.17 -9.55
C SER A 376 -17.20 -4.25 -8.41
N ARG A 377 -16.70 -4.44 -7.19
CA ARG A 377 -17.50 -4.64 -5.99
C ARG A 377 -16.89 -3.88 -4.82
N VAL A 378 -17.76 -3.41 -3.94
CA VAL A 378 -17.41 -2.78 -2.66
C VAL A 378 -18.11 -3.54 -1.55
N TRP A 379 -17.38 -3.79 -0.47
CA TRP A 379 -17.93 -4.37 0.74
C TRP A 379 -17.50 -3.56 1.94
N ILE A 380 -18.31 -3.65 2.98
CA ILE A 380 -17.98 -3.14 4.30
C ILE A 380 -18.05 -4.23 5.33
N MET A 381 -17.27 -4.07 6.39
CA MET A 381 -17.42 -4.81 7.63
C MET A 381 -17.11 -3.90 8.81
N ASP A 382 -17.59 -4.29 9.98
CA ASP A 382 -17.14 -3.72 11.25
C ASP A 382 -16.33 -4.79 12.00
N LEU A 383 -15.06 -4.49 12.33
CA LEU A 383 -14.21 -5.38 13.12
C LEU A 383 -14.79 -5.53 14.52
N ALA A 384 -14.79 -6.73 15.12
CA ALA A 384 -15.27 -6.94 16.49
C ALA A 384 -14.35 -6.26 17.53
N PRO A 385 -14.86 -5.87 18.73
CA PRO A 385 -14.06 -5.16 19.72
C PRO A 385 -12.99 -6.06 20.38
N ASP A 386 -13.26 -7.36 20.49
CA ASP A 386 -12.47 -8.29 21.31
C ASP A 386 -11.40 -9.05 20.53
N VAL A 387 -11.12 -8.68 19.28
CA VAL A 387 -10.21 -9.44 18.40
C VAL A 387 -8.76 -9.47 18.93
N THR A 388 -8.39 -8.53 19.81
CA THR A 388 -7.04 -8.45 20.42
C THR A 388 -6.99 -8.87 21.88
N ALA A 389 -8.12 -9.08 22.55
CA ALA A 389 -8.18 -9.21 24.02
C ALA A 389 -7.87 -10.62 24.55
N SER A 390 -7.82 -11.66 23.71
CA SER A 390 -7.68 -13.05 24.16
C SER A 390 -6.25 -13.50 24.51
N SER A 391 -5.35 -12.59 24.95
CA SER A 391 -3.96 -12.96 25.26
C SER A 391 -3.32 -12.22 26.43
N ARG A 392 -4.10 -11.79 27.42
CA ARG A 392 -3.55 -11.43 28.74
C ARG A 392 -3.66 -12.59 29.71
#